data_AF-A0A357MMJ5-F1
#
_entry.id   AF-A0A357MMJ5-F1
#
_cell.length_a   1.000
_cell.length_b   1.000
_cell.length_c   1.000
_cell.angle_alpha   90.00
_cell.angle_beta   90.00
_cell.angle_gamma   90.00
#
_symmetry.space_group_name_H-M   'P 1'
#
loop_
_entity.id
_entity.type
_entity.pdbx_description
1 polymer ?
#
loop_
_entity_poly.entity_id
_entity_poly.type
_entity_poly.pdbx_seq_one_letter_code
_entity_poly.pdbx_strand_id
1 'polypeptide(L)'
;MTDIRHHIPEPMLAAYAAGTLPRAFELVIAAHISLCDECRAGLEAHEILGGALLDDTPCADLSEGLADRVMGLLDAPCAVREAPRRKGIYPGPVAEAMRNGAPRWKKLGMGVRQDILFHDKDGSARLLYIPPGAAVPDHGHRGTELTLVLQGAFNDETGYFGVGDLEVADE
;
A
#
# COMPACT_ATOMS: atom_id res chain seq x y z
N MET A 1 -2.69 12.26 -16.78
CA MET A 1 -1.98 11.59 -15.68
C MET A 1 -1.86 12.62 -14.56
N THR A 2 -2.09 12.22 -13.31
CA THR A 2 -1.80 13.07 -12.15
C THR A 2 -0.29 13.27 -12.06
N ASP A 3 0.15 14.51 -11.86
CA ASP A 3 1.55 14.87 -11.67
C ASP A 3 1.94 14.53 -10.22
N ILE A 4 2.47 13.32 -10.00
CA ILE A 4 2.95 12.85 -8.70
C ILE A 4 4.38 13.36 -8.52
N ARG A 5 4.65 14.01 -7.40
CA ARG A 5 5.93 14.66 -7.06
C ARG A 5 6.56 14.10 -5.79
N HIS A 6 5.76 13.47 -4.93
CA HIS A 6 6.23 12.88 -3.68
C HIS A 6 6.07 11.36 -3.75
N HIS A 7 7.22 10.69 -3.79
CA HIS A 7 7.38 9.27 -4.11
C HIS A 7 7.75 8.45 -2.87
N ILE A 8 7.66 7.12 -3.00
CA ILE A 8 8.12 6.20 -1.96
C ILE A 8 9.65 6.32 -1.80
N PRO A 9 10.18 6.54 -0.58
CA PRO A 9 11.62 6.49 -0.36
C PRO A 9 12.19 5.11 -0.68
N GLU A 10 13.36 5.09 -1.33
CA GLU A 10 14.02 3.85 -1.78
C GLU A 10 14.14 2.76 -0.70
N PRO A 11 14.54 3.05 0.57
CA PRO A 11 14.64 2.01 1.59
C PRO A 11 13.30 1.33 1.89
N MET A 12 12.20 2.06 1.76
CA MET A 12 10.86 1.54 1.98
C MET A 12 10.36 0.73 0.78
N LEU A 13 10.73 1.13 -0.44
CA LEU A 13 10.46 0.35 -1.64
C LEU A 13 11.20 -0.99 -1.63
N ALA A 14 12.46 -1.00 -1.21
CA ALA A 14 13.24 -2.21 -1.00
C ALA A 14 12.64 -3.11 0.09
N ALA A 15 12.17 -2.54 1.20
CA ALA A 15 11.52 -3.28 2.27
C ALA A 15 10.17 -3.90 1.83
N TYR A 16 9.43 -3.19 0.96
CA TYR A 16 8.22 -3.73 0.33
C TYR A 16 8.56 -4.92 -0.58
N ALA A 17 9.56 -4.78 -1.46
CA ALA A 17 10.03 -5.86 -2.34
C ALA A 17 10.51 -7.09 -1.55
N ALA A 18 11.15 -6.88 -0.40
CA ALA A 18 11.64 -7.93 0.48
C ALA A 18 10.53 -8.57 1.37
N GLY A 19 9.31 -8.03 1.38
CA GLY A 19 8.22 -8.53 2.23
C GLY A 19 8.44 -8.33 3.73
N THR A 20 9.17 -7.27 4.13
CA THR A 20 9.46 -6.95 5.54
C THR A 20 8.64 -5.77 6.09
N LEU A 21 7.83 -5.19 5.21
CA LEU A 21 6.58 -4.45 5.46
C LEU A 21 5.75 -4.77 6.71
N PRO A 22 5.55 -3.90 7.72
CA PRO A 22 4.34 -4.02 8.52
C PRO A 22 3.11 -3.80 7.62
N ARG A 23 2.07 -4.60 7.81
CA ARG A 23 0.87 -4.62 6.96
C ARG A 23 0.26 -3.24 6.68
N ALA A 24 0.27 -2.35 7.69
CA ALA A 24 -0.20 -0.96 7.56
C ALA A 24 0.49 -0.20 6.42
N PHE A 25 1.81 -0.33 6.34
CA PHE A 25 2.65 0.32 5.34
C PHE A 25 2.51 -0.35 3.97
N GLU A 26 2.43 -1.68 3.93
CA GLU A 26 2.23 -2.45 2.69
C GLU A 26 0.99 -1.97 1.92
N LEU A 27 -0.12 -1.71 2.61
CA LEU A 27 -1.35 -1.23 1.97
C LEU A 27 -1.14 0.12 1.28
N VAL A 28 -0.48 1.07 1.96
CA VAL A 28 -0.27 2.43 1.44
C VAL A 28 0.71 2.42 0.27
N ILE A 29 1.79 1.67 0.39
CA ILE A 29 2.80 1.50 -0.66
C ILE A 29 2.21 0.82 -1.89
N ALA A 30 1.50 -0.30 -1.72
CA ALA A 30 0.83 -0.99 -2.82
C ALA A 30 -0.17 -0.06 -3.53
N ALA A 31 -0.90 0.76 -2.76
CA ALA A 31 -1.82 1.75 -3.31
C ALA A 31 -1.07 2.82 -4.13
N HIS A 32 0.04 3.37 -3.63
CA HIS A 32 0.86 4.33 -4.37
C HIS A 32 1.48 3.73 -5.64
N ILE A 33 2.05 2.52 -5.59
CA ILE A 33 2.58 1.80 -6.76
C ILE A 33 1.49 1.58 -7.82
N SER A 34 0.24 1.36 -7.42
CA SER A 34 -0.87 1.24 -8.37
C SER A 34 -1.25 2.57 -9.05
N LEU A 35 -0.74 3.71 -8.57
CA LEU A 35 -0.97 5.06 -9.10
C LEU A 35 0.25 5.68 -9.79
N CYS A 36 1.47 5.27 -9.41
CA CYS A 36 2.73 5.90 -9.77
C CYS A 36 3.61 4.95 -10.58
N ASP A 37 3.78 5.23 -11.87
CA ASP A 37 4.58 4.39 -12.77
C ASP A 37 6.08 4.45 -12.45
N GLU A 38 6.57 5.57 -11.90
CA GLU A 38 7.96 5.70 -11.45
C GLU A 38 8.26 4.74 -10.28
N CYS A 39 7.42 4.75 -9.25
CA CYS A 39 7.59 3.81 -8.14
C CYS A 39 7.31 2.35 -8.54
N ARG A 40 6.46 2.11 -9.54
CA ARG A 40 6.29 0.78 -10.13
C ARG A 40 7.59 0.30 -10.78
N ALA A 41 8.22 1.14 -11.59
CA ALA A 41 9.50 0.81 -12.22
C ALA A 41 10.62 0.61 -11.17
N GLY A 42 10.64 1.42 -10.11
CA GLY A 42 11.56 1.23 -8.98
C GLY A 42 11.35 -0.11 -8.27
N LEU A 43 10.09 -0.52 -8.04
CA LEU A 43 9.79 -1.83 -7.47
C LEU A 43 10.31 -2.95 -8.39
N GLU A 44 10.01 -2.89 -9.67
CA GLU A 44 10.45 -3.89 -10.66
C GLU A 44 11.98 -4.06 -10.62
N ALA A 45 12.74 -2.98 -10.45
CA ALA A 45 14.20 -3.05 -10.31
C ALA A 45 14.64 -3.84 -9.07
N HIS A 46 13.99 -3.65 -7.92
CA HIS A 46 14.26 -4.44 -6.72
C HIS A 46 13.82 -5.90 -6.86
N GLU A 47 12.69 -6.17 -7.53
CA GLU A 47 12.21 -7.53 -7.78
C GLU A 47 13.16 -8.30 -8.71
N ILE A 48 13.73 -7.64 -9.73
CA ILE A 48 14.76 -8.23 -10.61
C ILE A 48 15.98 -8.65 -9.79
N LEU A 49 16.44 -7.82 -8.85
CA LEU A 49 17.54 -8.18 -7.95
C LEU A 49 17.16 -9.39 -7.08
N GLY A 50 15.94 -9.43 -6.53
CA GLY A 50 15.43 -10.57 -5.78
C GLY A 50 15.40 -11.86 -6.61
N GLY A 51 15.00 -11.76 -7.88
CA GLY A 51 15.04 -12.88 -8.83
C GLY A 51 16.46 -13.39 -9.08
N ALA A 52 17.43 -12.49 -9.28
CA ALA A 52 18.83 -12.89 -9.46
C ALA A 52 19.41 -13.59 -8.22
N LEU A 53 19.05 -13.14 -7.01
CA LEU A 53 19.45 -13.81 -5.77
C LEU A 53 18.77 -15.18 -5.62
N LEU A 54 17.51 -15.31 -6.03
CA LEU A 54 16.80 -16.58 -6.03
C LEU A 54 17.44 -17.60 -6.99
N ASP A 55 17.85 -17.16 -8.18
CA ASP A 55 18.52 -17.99 -9.18
C ASP A 55 19.88 -18.53 -8.70
N ASP A 56 20.61 -17.76 -7.87
CA ASP A 56 21.90 -18.16 -7.27
C ASP A 56 21.73 -18.94 -5.96
N THR A 57 20.51 -19.05 -5.43
CA THR A 57 20.26 -19.76 -4.17
C THR A 57 20.42 -21.27 -4.36
N PRO A 58 21.21 -21.97 -3.51
CA PRO A 58 21.35 -23.42 -3.61
C PRO A 58 20.00 -24.14 -3.53
N CYS A 59 19.79 -25.08 -4.45
CA CYS A 59 18.60 -25.92 -4.43
C CYS A 59 18.50 -26.71 -3.11
N ALA A 60 17.30 -26.76 -2.55
CA ALA A 60 16.96 -27.65 -1.45
C ALA A 60 16.17 -28.85 -1.98
N ASP A 61 16.48 -30.03 -1.45
CA ASP A 61 15.73 -31.23 -1.78
C ASP A 61 14.27 -31.09 -1.36
N LEU A 62 13.36 -31.51 -2.23
CA LEU A 62 11.93 -31.55 -1.98
C LEU A 62 11.49 -33.00 -1.71
N SER A 63 10.36 -33.17 -1.02
CA SER A 63 9.79 -34.50 -0.78
C SER A 63 9.45 -35.21 -2.10
N GLU A 64 9.66 -36.53 -2.15
CA GLU A 64 9.30 -37.35 -3.31
C GLU A 64 7.81 -37.18 -3.70
N GLY A 65 7.54 -37.15 -5.01
CA GLY A 65 6.21 -36.98 -5.58
C GLY A 65 5.58 -35.58 -5.39
N LEU A 66 6.31 -34.59 -4.87
CA LEU A 66 5.78 -33.22 -4.72
C LEU A 66 5.39 -32.62 -6.07
N ALA A 67 6.23 -32.79 -7.10
CA ALA A 67 5.95 -32.31 -8.44
C ALA A 67 4.62 -32.87 -8.98
N ASP A 68 4.41 -34.19 -8.89
CA ASP A 68 3.17 -34.83 -9.35
C ASP A 68 1.94 -34.33 -8.58
N ARG A 69 2.06 -34.16 -7.25
CA ARG A 69 0.96 -33.61 -6.44
C ARG A 69 0.62 -32.18 -6.83
N VAL A 70 1.62 -31.32 -7.03
CA VAL A 70 1.40 -29.92 -7.43
C VAL A 70 0.83 -29.83 -8.84
N MET A 71 1.36 -30.61 -9.78
CA MET A 71 0.86 -30.62 -11.16
C MET A 71 -0.57 -31.16 -11.25
N GLY A 72 -0.92 -32.20 -10.47
CA GLY A 72 -2.29 -32.72 -10.41
C GLY A 72 -3.31 -31.74 -9.83
N LEU A 73 -2.88 -30.71 -9.08
CA LEU A 73 -3.78 -29.63 -8.61
C LEU A 73 -4.18 -28.68 -9.74
N LEU A 74 -3.42 -28.60 -10.83
CA LEU A 74 -3.72 -27.69 -11.95
C LEU A 74 -4.96 -28.13 -12.74
N ASP A 75 -5.29 -29.43 -12.71
CA ASP A 75 -6.49 -29.98 -13.36
C ASP A 75 -7.77 -29.74 -12.56
N ALA A 76 -7.64 -29.33 -11.30
CA ALA A 76 -8.78 -29.06 -10.44
C ALA A 76 -9.39 -27.68 -10.76
N PRO A 77 -10.72 -27.53 -10.76
CA PRO A 77 -11.36 -26.23 -10.91
C PRO A 77 -10.93 -25.31 -9.76
N CYS A 78 -10.23 -24.24 -10.11
CA CYS A 78 -9.75 -23.23 -9.18
C CYS A 78 -10.56 -21.95 -9.34
N ALA A 79 -10.97 -21.35 -8.21
CA ALA A 79 -11.54 -20.01 -8.23
C ALA A 79 -10.42 -19.00 -8.54
N VAL A 80 -10.49 -18.36 -9.71
CA VAL A 80 -9.55 -17.29 -10.06
C VAL A 80 -9.77 -16.13 -9.09
N ARG A 81 -8.77 -15.86 -8.25
CA ARG A 81 -8.74 -14.63 -7.46
C ARG A 81 -8.46 -13.47 -8.42
N GLU A 82 -9.46 -12.61 -8.64
CA GLU A 82 -9.27 -11.42 -9.45
C GLU A 82 -8.30 -10.44 -8.75
N ALA A 83 -7.46 -9.79 -9.56
CA ALA A 83 -6.62 -8.71 -9.08
C ALA A 83 -7.49 -7.55 -8.54
N PRO A 84 -7.08 -6.88 -7.44
CA PRO A 84 -7.81 -5.76 -6.89
C PRO A 84 -8.01 -4.65 -7.92
N ARG A 85 -9.25 -4.25 -8.17
CA ARG A 85 -9.58 -3.19 -9.14
C ARG A 85 -9.85 -1.87 -8.43
N ARG A 86 -9.40 -0.78 -9.07
CA ARG A 86 -9.73 0.59 -8.64
C ARG A 86 -11.24 0.78 -8.58
N LYS A 87 -11.73 1.45 -7.55
CA LYS A 87 -13.14 1.84 -7.39
C LYS A 87 -13.25 3.34 -7.16
N GLY A 88 -13.57 4.11 -8.21
CA GLY A 88 -13.63 5.57 -8.13
C GLY A 88 -12.26 6.15 -7.74
N ILE A 89 -12.19 6.87 -6.63
CA ILE A 89 -10.92 7.42 -6.11
C ILE A 89 -10.04 6.39 -5.40
N TYR A 90 -10.57 5.22 -5.04
CA TYR A 90 -9.86 4.22 -4.24
C TYR A 90 -9.03 3.30 -5.13
N PRO A 91 -7.69 3.27 -4.99
CA PRO A 91 -6.83 2.32 -5.70
C PRO A 91 -7.17 0.87 -5.34
N GLY A 92 -6.77 -0.08 -6.19
CA GLY A 92 -7.11 -1.50 -6.03
C GLY A 92 -6.88 -2.05 -4.62
N PRO A 93 -5.67 -1.91 -4.04
CA PRO A 93 -5.38 -2.37 -2.68
C PRO A 93 -6.30 -1.75 -1.61
N VAL A 94 -6.61 -0.45 -1.74
CA VAL A 94 -7.53 0.24 -0.82
C VAL A 94 -8.95 -0.28 -0.98
N ALA A 95 -9.41 -0.47 -2.22
CA ALA A 95 -10.74 -1.03 -2.50
C ALA A 95 -10.88 -2.45 -1.93
N GLU A 96 -9.86 -3.30 -2.07
CA GLU A 96 -9.83 -4.65 -1.47
C GLU A 96 -9.84 -4.59 0.06
N ALA A 97 -9.06 -3.69 0.68
CA ALA A 97 -9.07 -3.48 2.12
C ALA A 97 -10.44 -3.05 2.65
N MET A 98 -11.21 -2.30 1.84
CA MET A 98 -12.61 -1.94 2.10
C MET A 98 -13.61 -3.06 1.73
N ARG A 99 -13.13 -4.25 1.34
CA ARG A 99 -13.94 -5.39 0.84
C ARG A 99 -14.83 -5.00 -0.35
N ASN A 100 -14.31 -4.14 -1.22
CA ASN A 100 -15.02 -3.54 -2.36
C ASN A 100 -16.29 -2.76 -1.96
N GLY A 101 -16.42 -2.39 -0.68
CA GLY A 101 -17.55 -1.65 -0.13
C GLY A 101 -17.46 -0.14 -0.31
N ALA A 102 -18.09 0.60 0.60
CA ALA A 102 -17.94 2.04 0.77
C ALA A 102 -17.36 2.32 2.16
N PRO A 103 -16.70 3.48 2.39
CA PRO A 103 -16.13 3.78 3.69
C PRO A 103 -17.19 3.87 4.79
N ARG A 104 -16.89 3.31 5.96
CA ARG A 104 -17.74 3.31 7.16
C ARG A 104 -17.34 4.46 8.08
N TRP A 105 -17.61 5.68 7.62
CA TRP A 105 -17.19 6.91 8.29
C TRP A 105 -17.66 7.04 9.75
N LYS A 106 -16.71 7.35 10.64
CA LYS A 106 -16.92 7.79 12.01
C LYS A 106 -16.41 9.21 12.17
N LYS A 107 -17.17 10.07 12.85
CA LYS A 107 -16.78 11.47 13.10
C LYS A 107 -15.64 11.54 14.11
N LEU A 108 -14.66 12.42 13.86
CA LEU A 108 -13.57 12.72 14.79
C LEU A 108 -13.71 14.08 15.47
N GLY A 109 -14.33 15.05 14.77
CA GLY A 109 -14.45 16.44 15.23
C GLY A 109 -14.18 17.39 14.06
N MET A 110 -14.61 18.66 14.16
CA MET A 110 -14.31 19.71 13.17
C MET A 110 -14.64 19.33 11.71
N GLY A 111 -15.62 18.45 11.49
CA GLY A 111 -15.99 17.94 10.16
C GLY A 111 -15.12 16.77 9.64
N VAL A 112 -14.01 16.47 10.30
CA VAL A 112 -13.12 15.33 10.00
C VAL A 112 -13.81 14.00 10.30
N ARG A 113 -13.60 13.02 9.42
CA ARG A 113 -14.12 11.65 9.55
C ARG A 113 -13.02 10.65 9.28
N GLN A 114 -13.11 9.48 9.90
CA GLN A 114 -12.20 8.37 9.65
C GLN A 114 -12.96 7.06 9.40
N ASP A 115 -12.34 6.14 8.67
CA ASP A 115 -12.72 4.74 8.62
C ASP A 115 -11.48 3.88 8.84
N ILE A 116 -11.45 3.10 9.92
CA ILE A 116 -10.30 2.23 10.24
C ILE A 116 -10.44 0.95 9.42
N LEU A 117 -9.50 0.73 8.51
CA LEU A 117 -9.49 -0.44 7.64
C LEU A 117 -9.01 -1.68 8.40
N PHE A 118 -7.94 -1.52 9.19
CA PHE A 118 -7.48 -2.50 10.17
C PHE A 118 -6.56 -1.86 11.21
N HIS A 119 -6.35 -2.58 12.31
CA HIS A 119 -5.47 -2.21 13.40
C HIS A 119 -4.98 -3.49 14.07
N ASP A 120 -3.68 -3.61 14.26
CA ASP A 120 -3.03 -4.69 14.98
C ASP A 120 -1.92 -4.13 15.89
N LYS A 121 -1.06 -5.02 16.42
CA LYS A 121 0.02 -4.64 17.33
C LYS A 121 1.15 -3.86 16.64
N ASP A 122 1.27 -3.95 15.32
CA ASP A 122 2.36 -3.40 14.52
C ASP A 122 1.94 -2.13 13.76
N GLY A 123 0.65 -1.77 13.79
CA GLY A 123 0.16 -0.47 13.29
C GLY A 123 -1.33 -0.41 12.96
N SER A 124 -1.74 0.69 12.35
CA SER A 124 -3.11 0.88 11.84
C SER A 124 -3.11 1.48 10.45
N ALA A 125 -4.07 1.10 9.62
CA ALA A 125 -4.39 1.81 8.39
C ALA A 125 -5.83 2.33 8.43
N ARG A 126 -6.02 3.58 8.01
CA ARG A 126 -7.33 4.24 8.02
C ARG A 126 -7.48 5.15 6.81
N LEU A 127 -8.73 5.32 6.39
CA LEU A 127 -9.11 6.43 5.52
C LEU A 127 -9.39 7.64 6.40
N LEU A 128 -8.88 8.79 5.98
CA LEU A 128 -9.17 10.08 6.59
C LEU A 128 -9.89 10.97 5.57
N TYR A 129 -10.97 11.61 6.01
CA TYR A 129 -11.67 12.64 5.26
C TYR A 129 -11.53 13.95 6.00
N ILE A 130 -10.90 14.93 5.36
CA ILE A 130 -10.72 16.28 5.85
C ILE A 130 -11.47 17.22 4.90
N PRO A 131 -12.46 17.99 5.38
CA PRO A 131 -13.19 18.92 4.51
C PRO A 131 -12.29 20.07 4.05
N PRO A 132 -12.55 20.66 2.87
CA PRO A 132 -11.80 21.82 2.38
C PRO A 132 -11.78 22.97 3.40
N GLY A 133 -10.60 23.58 3.57
CA GLY A 133 -10.40 24.70 4.50
C GLY A 133 -10.30 24.32 5.98
N ALA A 134 -10.38 23.02 6.32
CA ALA A 134 -10.03 22.55 7.66
C ALA A 134 -8.53 22.25 7.76
N ALA A 135 -7.93 22.63 8.88
CA ALA A 135 -6.61 22.17 9.29
C ALA A 135 -6.77 20.94 10.19
N VAL A 136 -5.87 19.97 10.05
CA VAL A 136 -5.68 18.93 11.05
C VAL A 136 -4.87 19.54 12.19
N PRO A 137 -5.31 19.43 13.45
CA PRO A 137 -4.50 19.91 14.57
C PRO A 137 -3.13 19.26 14.59
N ASP A 138 -2.12 19.98 15.08
CA ASP A 138 -0.82 19.41 15.36
C ASP A 138 -0.98 18.17 16.24
N HIS A 139 -0.32 17.10 15.82
CA HIS A 139 -0.25 15.85 16.54
C HIS A 139 1.18 15.36 16.44
N GLY A 140 1.72 14.88 17.56
CA GLY A 140 2.96 14.11 17.51
C GLY A 140 2.67 12.73 16.97
N HIS A 141 3.59 12.18 16.19
CA HIS A 141 3.57 10.77 15.83
C HIS A 141 4.20 9.97 16.98
N ARG A 142 4.01 8.66 16.93
CA ARG A 142 4.66 7.71 17.85
C ARG A 142 5.38 6.67 17.02
N GLY A 143 6.21 7.17 16.09
CA GLY A 143 6.81 6.41 15.00
C GLY A 143 6.36 6.92 13.63
N THR A 144 6.85 6.27 12.57
CA THR A 144 6.63 6.69 11.18
C THR A 144 5.15 6.67 10.78
N GLU A 145 4.70 7.74 10.12
CA GLU A 145 3.39 7.86 9.50
C GLU A 145 3.51 7.98 7.97
N LEU A 146 2.54 7.40 7.25
CA LEU A 146 2.43 7.51 5.79
C LEU A 146 1.08 8.11 5.41
N THR A 147 1.10 9.17 4.61
CA THR A 147 -0.12 9.80 4.08
C THR A 147 -0.14 9.75 2.57
N LEU A 148 -1.08 9.00 2.00
CA LEU A 148 -1.34 8.96 0.55
C LEU A 148 -2.62 9.73 0.23
N VAL A 149 -2.52 10.74 -0.63
CA VAL A 149 -3.68 11.55 -1.04
C VAL A 149 -4.49 10.84 -2.12
N LEU A 150 -5.73 10.45 -1.78
CA LEU A 150 -6.64 9.78 -2.71
C LEU A 150 -7.56 10.76 -3.47
N GLN A 151 -7.82 11.93 -2.90
CA GLN A 151 -8.65 12.98 -3.49
C GLN A 151 -8.32 14.34 -2.87
N GLY A 152 -8.28 15.39 -3.68
CA GLY A 152 -7.98 16.75 -3.22
C GLY A 152 -6.48 16.96 -3.06
N ALA A 153 -6.10 17.70 -2.02
CA ALA A 153 -4.73 17.97 -1.65
C ALA A 153 -4.66 18.50 -0.21
N PHE A 154 -3.48 18.45 0.39
CA PHE A 154 -3.17 19.19 1.62
C PHE A 154 -1.79 19.86 1.49
N ASN A 155 -1.50 20.76 2.42
CA ASN A 155 -0.21 21.43 2.51
C ASN A 155 0.19 21.50 3.97
N ASP A 156 1.45 21.19 4.26
CA ASP A 156 2.06 21.29 5.59
C ASP A 156 3.42 22.01 5.51
N GLU A 157 4.27 21.81 6.51
CA GLU A 157 5.61 22.40 6.59
C GLU A 157 6.60 21.77 5.60
N THR A 158 6.36 20.54 5.18
CA THR A 158 7.22 19.76 4.28
C THR A 158 6.85 19.95 2.81
N GLY A 159 5.61 20.32 2.50
CA GLY A 159 5.22 20.70 1.15
C GLY A 159 3.72 20.64 0.84
N TYR A 160 3.43 20.66 -0.47
CA TYR A 160 2.10 20.50 -1.02
C TYR A 160 1.94 19.08 -1.57
N PHE A 161 0.92 18.35 -1.13
CA PHE A 161 0.65 16.98 -1.53
C PHE A 161 -0.68 16.90 -2.28
N GLY A 162 -0.63 16.58 -3.57
CA GLY A 162 -1.77 16.36 -4.44
C GLY A 162 -2.13 14.88 -4.60
N VAL A 163 -3.17 14.59 -5.39
CA VAL A 163 -3.63 13.21 -5.60
C VAL A 163 -2.51 12.31 -6.11
N GLY A 164 -2.24 11.23 -5.38
CA GLY A 164 -1.20 10.24 -5.66
C GLY A 164 0.11 10.51 -4.93
N ASP A 165 0.33 11.71 -4.40
CA ASP A 165 1.51 12.01 -3.58
C ASP A 165 1.49 11.23 -2.27
N LEU A 166 2.68 10.74 -1.90
CA LEU A 166 2.95 10.07 -0.63
C LEU A 166 3.83 10.95 0.25
N GLU A 167 3.32 11.33 1.40
CA GLU A 167 4.08 11.91 2.49
C GLU A 167 4.63 10.79 3.39
N VAL A 168 5.87 10.97 3.85
CA VAL A 168 6.47 10.17 4.93
C VAL A 168 6.87 11.13 6.04
N ALA A 169 6.27 10.96 7.21
CA ALA A 169 6.57 11.77 8.38
C ALA A 169 7.15 10.90 9.50
N ASP A 170 8.19 11.40 10.16
CA ASP A 170 8.95 10.70 11.19
C ASP A 170 9.17 11.58 12.43
N GLU A 171 8.20 11.62 13.37
CA GLU A 171 8.45 12.06 14.77
C GLU A 171 7.32 11.66 15.74
#